data_AF-A0A935V0M2-F1
#
_entry.id   AF-A0A935V0M2-F1
#
_cell.length_a   1.000
_cell.length_b   1.000
_cell.length_c   1.000
_cell.angle_alpha   90.00
_cell.angle_beta   90.00
_cell.angle_gamma   90.00
#
_symmetry.space_group_name_H-M   'P 1'
#
loop_
_entity.id
_entity.type
_entity.pdbx_description
1 polymer ?
#
loop_
_entity_poly.entity_id
_entity_poly.type
_entity_poly.pdbx_seq_one_letter_code
_entity_poly.pdbx_strand_id
1 'polypeptide(L)'
;MKVAAPSVKVTPVNTRPAPQGWRPVRVLHLSDLHFSAKTAWDSGTVLGRLAADVASLRAEVGELHLVVVTGDIANFGTAEEYAQATAWLTGPLAQAAGVTPAQIRVVPGNHDVHRGSISRTARMVADGLLRDPDPQQAIAEVLSDPNERAPLLARQAAYLTFAQTFHPGLTAPWWSERLPDLQGLTVHLAGFNSAWLSASGRRPRQPRPEPLVVQRAAQRG
;
A
#
# COMPACT_ATOMS: atom_id res chain seq x y z
N MET A 1 -8.35 -32.42 -2.03
CA MET A 1 -7.12 -31.87 -2.65
C MET A 1 -6.73 -30.61 -1.88
N LYS A 2 -5.64 -30.63 -1.10
CA LYS A 2 -5.11 -29.42 -0.46
C LYS A 2 -4.44 -28.59 -1.56
N VAL A 3 -5.05 -27.48 -1.94
CA VAL A 3 -4.40 -26.48 -2.80
C VAL A 3 -3.28 -25.88 -1.96
N ALA A 4 -2.03 -26.01 -2.41
CA ALA A 4 -0.91 -25.35 -1.74
C ALA A 4 -1.15 -23.84 -1.76
N ALA A 5 -1.18 -23.21 -0.59
CA ALA A 5 -1.28 -21.76 -0.49
C ALA A 5 -0.09 -21.13 -1.25
N PRO A 6 -0.32 -20.06 -2.04
CA PRO A 6 0.74 -19.37 -2.74
C PRO A 6 1.83 -18.94 -1.74
N SER A 7 3.09 -19.22 -2.06
CA SER A 7 4.22 -18.83 -1.23
C SER A 7 4.63 -17.39 -1.55
N VAL A 8 4.40 -16.49 -0.61
CA VAL A 8 4.99 -15.15 -0.63
C VAL A 8 6.45 -15.31 -0.21
N LYS A 9 7.40 -15.19 -1.12
CA LYS A 9 8.83 -15.19 -0.76
C LYS A 9 9.28 -13.75 -0.48
N VAL A 10 9.61 -13.46 0.77
CA VAL A 10 10.36 -12.23 1.09
C VAL A 10 11.78 -12.42 0.60
N THR A 11 12.24 -11.55 -0.31
CA THR A 11 13.58 -11.67 -0.91
C THR A 11 14.34 -10.35 -0.72
N PRO A 12 15.62 -10.41 -0.32
CA PRO A 12 16.45 -9.21 -0.27
C PRO A 12 16.69 -8.67 -1.68
N VAL A 13 16.41 -7.39 -1.90
CA VAL A 13 16.64 -6.70 -3.19
C VAL A 13 18.13 -6.42 -3.43
N ASN A 14 18.95 -6.42 -2.38
CA ASN A 14 20.41 -6.35 -2.46
C ASN A 14 21.03 -7.18 -1.32
N THR A 15 21.73 -8.25 -1.68
CA THR A 15 22.38 -9.18 -0.74
C THR A 15 23.88 -8.93 -0.58
N ARG A 16 24.44 -7.91 -1.24
CA ARG A 16 25.87 -7.60 -1.07
C ARG A 16 26.14 -7.32 0.41
N PRO A 17 27.10 -8.03 1.02
CA PRO A 17 27.56 -7.68 2.36
C PRO A 17 27.97 -6.21 2.36
N ALA A 18 27.49 -5.46 3.34
CA ALA A 18 27.95 -4.11 3.53
C ALA A 18 29.48 -4.14 3.74
N PRO A 19 30.25 -3.22 3.14
CA PRO A 19 31.67 -3.09 3.41
C PRO A 19 31.93 -3.01 4.92
N GLN A 20 33.09 -3.49 5.38
CA GLN A 20 33.43 -3.46 6.80
C GLN A 20 33.30 -2.03 7.38
N GLY A 21 32.52 -1.88 8.45
CA GLY A 21 32.25 -0.57 9.07
C GLY A 21 31.03 0.19 8.53
N TRP A 22 30.38 -0.28 7.46
CA TRP A 22 29.10 0.30 7.02
C TRP A 22 27.96 -0.10 7.97
N ARG A 23 27.12 0.88 8.30
CA ARG A 23 25.86 0.70 9.03
C ARG A 23 24.69 0.90 8.06
N PRO A 24 24.23 -0.15 7.36
CA PRO A 24 23.16 0.00 6.39
C PRO A 24 21.82 0.28 7.08
N VAL A 25 21.04 1.18 6.51
CA VAL A 25 19.61 1.28 6.81
C VAL A 25 18.90 0.14 6.08
N ARG A 26 18.12 -0.65 6.82
CA ARG A 26 17.36 -1.79 6.30
C ARG A 26 15.88 -1.52 6.45
N VAL A 27 15.17 -1.54 5.33
CA VAL A 27 13.74 -1.29 5.24
C VAL A 27 13.06 -2.54 4.72
N LEU A 28 12.05 -3.03 5.45
CA LEU A 28 11.15 -4.05 4.94
C LEU A 28 10.03 -3.37 4.17
N HIS A 29 9.87 -3.74 2.90
CA HIS A 29 8.82 -3.20 2.04
C HIS A 29 7.78 -4.29 1.75
N LEU A 30 6.53 -3.99 2.06
CA LEU A 30 5.36 -4.83 1.80
C LEU A 30 4.32 -4.04 1.00
N SER A 31 3.45 -4.76 0.29
CA SER A 31 2.34 -4.20 -0.48
C SER A 31 1.26 -5.27 -0.67
N ASP A 32 0.05 -4.87 -1.06
CA ASP A 32 -1.02 -5.75 -1.54
C ASP A 32 -1.41 -6.85 -0.53
N LEU A 33 -1.59 -6.46 0.75
CA LEU A 33 -1.94 -7.39 1.83
C LEU A 33 -3.40 -7.86 1.78
N HIS A 34 -4.30 -7.03 1.22
CA HIS A 34 -5.72 -7.33 0.97
C HIS A 34 -6.46 -7.99 2.14
N PHE A 35 -6.36 -7.43 3.35
CA PHE A 35 -7.17 -7.86 4.49
C PHE A 35 -8.65 -7.85 4.12
N SER A 36 -9.34 -8.95 4.44
CA SER A 36 -10.76 -9.10 4.14
C SER A 36 -11.53 -9.67 5.33
N ALA A 37 -12.63 -9.01 5.66
CA ALA A 37 -13.54 -9.46 6.70
C ALA A 37 -14.20 -10.82 6.42
N LYS A 38 -14.23 -11.25 5.14
CA LYS A 38 -14.89 -12.49 4.70
C LYS A 38 -13.96 -13.71 4.66
N THR A 39 -12.65 -13.50 4.50
CA THR A 39 -11.67 -14.57 4.26
C THR A 39 -10.53 -14.53 5.29
N ALA A 40 -10.84 -14.12 6.51
CA ALA A 40 -9.87 -13.97 7.60
C ALA A 40 -9.05 -15.26 7.86
N TRP A 41 -9.68 -16.44 7.73
CA TRP A 41 -9.02 -17.74 7.95
C TRP A 41 -7.93 -18.06 6.91
N ASP A 42 -8.25 -17.92 5.62
CA ASP A 42 -7.29 -18.21 4.53
C ASP A 42 -6.15 -17.19 4.52
N SER A 43 -6.47 -15.93 4.80
CA SER A 43 -5.48 -14.84 4.93
C SER A 43 -4.56 -15.10 6.12
N GLY A 44 -5.07 -15.63 7.23
CA GLY A 44 -4.28 -15.93 8.42
C GLY A 44 -3.15 -16.94 8.19
N THR A 45 -3.35 -17.94 7.32
CA THR A 45 -2.31 -18.91 6.98
C THR A 45 -1.18 -18.27 6.16
N VAL A 46 -1.54 -17.44 5.17
CA VAL A 46 -0.55 -16.73 4.32
C VAL A 46 0.21 -15.69 5.14
N LEU A 47 -0.50 -14.88 5.93
CA LEU A 47 0.07 -13.82 6.77
C LEU A 47 0.93 -14.39 7.91
N GLY A 48 0.56 -15.54 8.47
CA GLY A 48 1.39 -16.26 9.44
C GLY A 48 2.70 -16.74 8.83
N ARG A 49 2.67 -17.25 7.59
CA ARG A 49 3.88 -17.64 6.88
C ARG A 49 4.74 -16.44 6.49
N LEU A 50 4.13 -15.34 6.06
CA LEU A 50 4.83 -14.09 5.78
C LEU A 50 5.58 -13.59 7.03
N ALA A 51 4.95 -13.62 8.20
CA ALA A 51 5.61 -13.25 9.46
C ALA A 51 6.80 -14.18 9.77
N ALA A 52 6.67 -15.49 9.57
CA ALA A 52 7.77 -16.43 9.75
C ALA A 52 8.94 -16.13 8.78
N ASP A 53 8.64 -15.86 7.51
CA ASP A 53 9.64 -15.53 6.48
C ASP A 53 10.35 -14.21 6.80
N VAL A 54 9.63 -13.20 7.33
CA VAL A 54 10.23 -11.95 7.82
C VAL A 54 11.18 -12.19 9.00
N ALA A 55 10.80 -13.05 9.95
CA ALA A 55 11.65 -13.37 11.09
C ALA A 55 12.93 -14.10 10.64
N SER A 56 12.82 -15.04 9.69
CA SER A 56 13.97 -15.71 9.08
C SER A 56 14.86 -14.73 8.31
N LEU A 57 14.28 -13.83 7.52
CA LEU A 57 15.02 -12.79 6.81
C LEU A 57 15.79 -11.91 7.80
N ARG A 58 15.14 -11.42 8.85
CA ARG A 58 15.79 -10.61 9.89
C ARG A 58 16.97 -11.34 10.54
N ALA A 59 16.86 -12.64 10.77
CA ALA A 59 17.98 -13.43 11.31
C ALA A 59 19.18 -13.50 10.34
N GLU A 60 18.92 -13.51 9.03
CA GLU A 60 19.96 -13.52 7.99
C GLU A 60 20.58 -12.14 7.77
N VAL A 61 19.75 -11.09 7.69
CA VAL A 61 20.17 -9.76 7.27
C VAL A 61 20.49 -8.83 8.45
N GLY A 62 20.04 -9.15 9.66
CA GLY A 62 20.16 -8.30 10.85
C GLY A 62 18.95 -7.38 11.05
N GLU A 63 19.12 -6.37 11.92
CA GLU A 63 18.05 -5.51 12.38
C GLU A 63 17.36 -4.72 11.26
N LEU A 64 16.03 -4.73 11.25
CA LEU A 64 15.20 -3.89 10.40
C LEU A 64 14.90 -2.58 11.11
N HIS A 65 14.99 -1.47 10.39
CA HIS A 65 14.87 -0.14 10.97
C HIS A 65 13.50 0.49 10.70
N LEU A 66 12.89 0.10 9.57
CA LEU A 66 11.60 0.58 9.10
C LEU A 66 10.84 -0.53 8.41
N VAL A 67 9.52 -0.47 8.51
CA VAL A 67 8.59 -1.24 7.68
C VAL A 67 7.74 -0.25 6.91
N VAL A 68 7.67 -0.40 5.59
CA VAL A 68 6.80 0.40 4.73
C VAL A 68 5.78 -0.51 4.05
N VAL A 69 4.49 -0.17 4.17
CA VAL A 69 3.38 -0.88 3.50
C VAL A 69 2.77 0.06 2.46
N THR A 70 2.94 -0.26 1.18
CA THR A 70 2.65 0.67 0.08
C THR A 70 1.37 0.38 -0.68
N GLY A 71 0.26 0.32 0.03
CA GLY A 71 -1.07 0.23 -0.54
C GLY A 71 -1.68 -1.16 -0.57
N ASP A 72 -2.95 -1.18 -0.97
CA ASP A 72 -3.85 -2.32 -1.02
C ASP A 72 -3.82 -3.14 0.28
N ILE A 73 -3.92 -2.42 1.40
CA ILE A 73 -3.91 -2.98 2.75
C ILE A 73 -5.24 -3.69 3.00
N ALA A 74 -6.36 -3.01 2.78
CA ALA A 74 -7.70 -3.57 2.84
C ALA A 74 -8.19 -3.98 1.44
N ASN A 75 -9.19 -4.86 1.37
CA ASN A 75 -9.79 -5.27 0.09
C ASN A 75 -10.93 -4.33 -0.36
N PHE A 76 -11.69 -3.80 0.58
CA PHE A 76 -12.84 -2.91 0.37
C PHE A 76 -12.79 -1.62 1.22
N GLY A 77 -11.66 -1.36 1.87
CA GLY A 77 -11.43 -0.16 2.67
C GLY A 77 -12.38 -0.02 3.87
N THR A 78 -12.88 -1.13 4.43
CA THR A 78 -13.81 -1.06 5.58
C THR A 78 -13.07 -0.99 6.91
N ALA A 79 -13.75 -0.46 7.95
CA ALA A 79 -13.17 -0.35 9.28
C ALA A 79 -12.82 -1.72 9.89
N GLU A 80 -13.61 -2.76 9.60
CA GLU A 80 -13.37 -4.13 10.07
C GLU A 80 -12.11 -4.73 9.46
N GLU A 81 -11.86 -4.47 8.17
CA GLU A 81 -10.64 -4.91 7.48
C GLU A 81 -9.41 -4.21 8.07
N TYR A 82 -9.52 -2.91 8.34
CA TYR A 82 -8.45 -2.18 8.99
C TYR A 82 -8.21 -2.59 10.44
N ALA A 83 -9.23 -3.00 11.19
CA ALA A 83 -9.05 -3.54 12.53
C ALA A 83 -8.20 -4.82 12.51
N GLN A 84 -8.44 -5.71 11.52
CA GLN A 84 -7.62 -6.90 11.31
C GLN A 84 -6.19 -6.54 10.88
N ALA A 85 -6.05 -5.57 9.97
CA ALA A 85 -4.75 -5.08 9.54
C ALA A 85 -3.95 -4.50 10.72
N THR A 86 -4.56 -3.67 11.57
CA THR A 86 -3.92 -3.12 12.76
C THR A 86 -3.46 -4.21 13.72
N ALA A 87 -4.30 -5.22 14.00
CA ALA A 87 -3.94 -6.31 14.90
C ALA A 87 -2.75 -7.13 14.35
N TRP A 88 -2.72 -7.40 13.04
CA TRP A 88 -1.63 -8.15 12.44
C TRP A 88 -0.33 -7.33 12.34
N LEU A 89 -0.41 -6.06 11.94
CA LEU A 89 0.76 -5.18 11.78
C LEU A 89 1.43 -4.87 13.12
N THR A 90 0.64 -4.59 14.17
CA THR A 90 1.18 -4.23 15.50
C THR A 90 1.57 -5.44 16.35
N GLY A 91 1.08 -6.64 16.01
CA GLY A 91 1.44 -7.89 16.69
C GLY A 91 2.41 -8.74 15.86
N PRO A 92 1.92 -9.75 15.11
CA PRO A 92 2.75 -10.70 14.36
C PRO A 92 3.85 -10.06 13.50
N LEU A 93 3.54 -9.04 12.70
CA LEU A 93 4.56 -8.43 11.83
C LEU A 93 5.61 -7.66 12.63
N ALA A 94 5.18 -6.78 13.55
CA ALA A 94 6.08 -6.00 14.40
C ALA A 94 7.04 -6.92 15.18
N GLN A 95 6.53 -8.01 15.74
CA GLN A 95 7.34 -9.02 16.45
C GLN A 95 8.34 -9.71 15.52
N ALA A 96 7.89 -10.17 14.35
CA ALA A 96 8.76 -10.83 13.37
C ALA A 96 9.88 -9.90 12.86
N ALA A 97 9.52 -8.66 12.53
CA ALA A 97 10.44 -7.64 12.03
C ALA A 97 11.32 -7.04 13.14
N GLY A 98 10.96 -7.22 14.41
CA GLY A 98 11.66 -6.62 15.54
C GLY A 98 11.55 -5.11 15.58
N VAL A 99 10.40 -4.56 15.17
CA VAL A 99 10.13 -3.12 15.12
C VAL A 99 8.95 -2.76 16.02
N THR A 100 8.83 -1.48 16.35
CA THR A 100 7.65 -0.92 17.01
C THR A 100 6.64 -0.38 15.99
N PRO A 101 5.36 -0.19 16.35
CA PRO A 101 4.39 0.48 15.47
C PRO A 101 4.86 1.85 14.97
N ALA A 102 5.65 2.57 15.78
CA ALA A 102 6.23 3.86 15.42
C ALA A 102 7.31 3.79 14.32
N GLN A 103 7.73 2.59 13.91
CA GLN A 103 8.65 2.34 12.79
C GLN A 103 7.95 1.76 11.56
N ILE A 104 6.62 1.59 11.62
CA ILE A 104 5.79 1.16 10.50
C ILE A 104 5.22 2.40 9.83
N ARG A 105 5.26 2.46 8.50
CA ARG A 105 4.65 3.51 7.70
C ARG A 105 3.75 2.91 6.63
N VAL A 106 2.63 3.57 6.39
CA VAL A 106 1.60 3.08 5.49
C VAL A 106 1.18 4.19 4.52
N VAL A 107 0.92 3.79 3.29
CA VAL A 107 0.20 4.59 2.29
C VAL A 107 -0.95 3.76 1.72
N PRO A 108 -2.06 4.37 1.28
CA PRO A 108 -3.20 3.63 0.77
C PRO A 108 -3.01 3.25 -0.71
N GLY A 109 -3.64 2.14 -1.11
CA GLY A 109 -3.82 1.76 -2.51
C GLY A 109 -5.26 1.96 -2.98
N ASN A 110 -5.58 1.46 -4.18
CA ASN A 110 -6.90 1.61 -4.79
C ASN A 110 -7.99 0.73 -4.14
N HIS A 111 -7.61 -0.32 -3.41
CA HIS A 111 -8.53 -1.12 -2.60
C HIS A 111 -8.77 -0.53 -1.20
N ASP A 112 -7.93 0.42 -0.76
CA ASP A 112 -8.08 1.18 0.48
C ASP A 112 -9.13 2.29 0.41
N VAL A 113 -10.11 2.13 -0.47
CA VAL A 113 -11.21 3.06 -0.71
C VAL A 113 -12.53 2.36 -0.42
N HIS A 114 -13.28 2.90 0.54
CA HIS A 114 -14.63 2.45 0.81
C HIS A 114 -15.58 2.98 -0.26
N ARG A 115 -15.82 2.18 -1.30
CA ARG A 115 -16.60 2.61 -2.47
C ARG A 115 -18.05 2.98 -2.14
N GLY A 116 -18.61 2.39 -1.08
CA GLY A 116 -19.95 2.70 -0.59
C GLY A 116 -20.13 4.13 -0.10
N SER A 117 -19.06 4.83 0.29
CA SER A 117 -19.11 6.21 0.78
C SER A 117 -18.82 7.27 -0.31
N ILE A 118 -18.71 6.87 -1.58
CA ILE A 118 -18.52 7.83 -2.69
C ILE A 118 -19.84 8.56 -2.97
N SER A 119 -19.95 9.78 -2.44
CA SER A 119 -21.11 10.66 -2.61
C SER A 119 -21.27 11.16 -4.05
N ARG A 120 -22.46 11.69 -4.38
CA ARG A 120 -22.72 12.34 -5.68
C ARG A 120 -21.78 13.53 -5.90
N THR A 121 -21.61 14.37 -4.87
CA THR A 121 -20.70 15.53 -4.90
C THR A 121 -19.29 15.09 -5.25
N ALA A 122 -18.79 14.05 -4.59
CA ALA A 122 -17.43 13.57 -4.82
C ALA A 122 -17.22 13.03 -6.25
N ARG A 123 -18.27 12.47 -6.89
CA ARG A 123 -18.24 12.09 -8.31
C ARG A 123 -18.22 13.29 -9.24
N MET A 124 -19.06 14.29 -8.98
CA MET A 124 -19.11 15.51 -9.79
C MET A 124 -17.78 16.27 -9.77
N VAL A 125 -17.16 16.38 -8.59
CA VAL A 125 -15.82 17.00 -8.46
C VAL A 125 -14.78 16.18 -9.21
N ALA A 126 -14.75 14.85 -9.02
CA ALA A 126 -13.81 13.98 -9.74
C ALA A 126 -13.97 14.06 -11.27
N ASP A 127 -15.21 14.03 -11.78
CA ASP A 127 -15.51 14.16 -13.21
C ASP A 127 -15.10 15.53 -13.75
N GLY A 128 -15.27 16.59 -12.96
CA GLY A 128 -14.82 17.94 -13.29
C GLY A 128 -13.30 18.00 -13.44
N LEU A 129 -12.56 17.53 -12.43
CA LEU A 129 -11.10 17.48 -12.43
C LEU A 129 -10.53 16.69 -13.61
N LEU A 130 -11.15 15.55 -13.97
CA LEU A 130 -10.70 14.70 -15.09
C LEU A 130 -10.97 15.32 -16.47
N ARG A 131 -11.86 16.30 -16.56
CA ARG A 131 -12.22 16.99 -17.81
C ARG A 131 -11.64 18.39 -17.91
N ASP A 132 -10.95 18.85 -16.87
CA ASP A 132 -10.34 20.17 -16.83
C ASP A 132 -9.24 20.29 -17.91
N PRO A 133 -9.16 21.42 -18.64
CA PRO A 133 -8.07 21.65 -19.59
C PRO A 133 -6.69 21.72 -18.93
N ASP A 134 -6.60 22.10 -17.65
CA ASP A 134 -5.39 22.02 -16.83
C ASP A 134 -5.66 21.22 -15.53
N PRO A 135 -5.66 19.87 -15.63
CA PRO A 135 -5.97 19.02 -14.49
C PRO A 135 -4.92 19.15 -13.38
N GLN A 136 -3.66 19.52 -13.66
CA GLN A 136 -2.66 19.64 -12.61
C GLN A 136 -2.96 20.81 -11.68
N GLN A 137 -3.28 21.98 -12.25
CA GLN A 137 -3.64 23.15 -11.48
C GLN A 137 -4.94 22.93 -10.70
N ALA A 138 -5.99 22.43 -11.37
CA ALA A 138 -7.28 22.19 -10.73
C ALA A 138 -7.18 21.17 -9.57
N ILE A 139 -6.38 20.12 -9.72
CA ILE A 139 -6.12 19.16 -8.65
C ILE A 139 -5.39 19.82 -7.48
N ALA A 140 -4.39 20.65 -7.75
CA ALA A 140 -3.63 21.34 -6.70
C ALA A 140 -4.53 22.27 -5.88
N GLU A 141 -5.41 23.04 -6.54
CA GLU A 141 -6.38 23.93 -5.90
C GLU A 141 -7.31 23.13 -4.97
N VAL A 142 -8.00 22.11 -5.50
CA VAL A 142 -8.94 21.27 -4.72
C VAL A 142 -8.25 20.56 -3.55
N LEU A 143 -7.05 19.99 -3.75
CA LEU A 143 -6.35 19.26 -2.69
C LEU A 143 -5.73 20.17 -1.62
N SER A 144 -5.49 21.44 -1.95
CA SER A 144 -4.95 22.43 -1.02
C SER A 144 -6.01 22.95 -0.03
N ASP A 145 -7.28 23.02 -0.42
CA ASP A 145 -8.38 23.44 0.45
C ASP A 145 -8.99 22.24 1.22
N PRO A 146 -8.97 22.25 2.57
CA PRO A 146 -9.55 21.18 3.38
C PRO A 146 -11.05 20.94 3.15
N ASN A 147 -11.83 21.98 2.88
CA ASN A 147 -13.27 21.89 2.64
C ASN A 147 -13.55 21.29 1.26
N GLU A 148 -12.77 21.66 0.25
CA GLU A 148 -12.94 21.13 -1.11
C GLU A 148 -12.49 19.68 -1.24
N ARG A 149 -11.39 19.29 -0.59
CA ARG A 149 -10.92 17.89 -0.62
C ARG A 149 -11.71 16.95 0.28
N ALA A 150 -12.42 17.45 1.30
CA ALA A 150 -13.13 16.60 2.26
C ALA A 150 -14.11 15.60 1.61
N PRO A 151 -14.98 15.99 0.65
CA PRO A 151 -15.85 15.05 -0.07
C PRO A 151 -15.07 13.97 -0.84
N LEU A 152 -13.88 14.28 -1.34
CA LEU A 152 -13.02 13.33 -2.05
C LEU A 152 -12.38 12.34 -1.08
N LEU A 153 -11.89 12.82 0.07
CA LEU A 153 -11.20 11.98 1.06
C LEU A 153 -12.14 11.19 1.97
N ALA A 154 -13.44 11.51 2.03
CA ALA A 154 -14.44 10.77 2.81
C ALA A 154 -14.44 9.25 2.50
N ARG A 155 -14.05 8.87 1.28
CA ARG A 155 -13.92 7.48 0.86
C ARG A 155 -12.77 6.72 1.53
N GLN A 156 -11.82 7.43 2.13
CA GLN A 156 -10.66 6.90 2.85
C GLN A 156 -10.72 7.24 4.35
N ALA A 157 -11.89 7.60 4.88
CA ALA A 157 -12.02 7.93 6.30
C ALA A 157 -11.55 6.78 7.22
N ALA A 158 -11.93 5.53 6.91
CA ALA A 158 -11.50 4.36 7.66
C ALA A 158 -9.97 4.13 7.57
N TYR A 159 -9.38 4.37 6.39
CA TYR A 159 -7.93 4.34 6.21
C TYR A 159 -7.24 5.40 7.07
N LEU A 160 -7.76 6.63 7.14
CA LEU A 160 -7.18 7.70 7.96
C LEU A 160 -7.19 7.34 9.44
N THR A 161 -8.30 6.80 9.95
CA THR A 161 -8.39 6.31 11.33
C THR A 161 -7.37 5.20 11.60
N PHE A 162 -7.23 4.24 10.67
CA PHE A 162 -6.23 3.19 10.73
C PHE A 162 -4.80 3.73 10.77
N ALA A 163 -4.46 4.61 9.84
CA ALA A 163 -3.12 5.15 9.65
C ALA A 163 -2.63 5.95 10.87
N GLN A 164 -3.53 6.52 11.68
CA GLN A 164 -3.18 7.19 12.93
C GLN A 164 -2.49 6.29 13.96
N THR A 165 -2.65 4.96 13.86
CA THR A 165 -1.92 4.00 14.71
C THR A 165 -0.41 4.04 14.44
N PHE A 166 -0.02 4.32 13.20
CA PHE A 166 1.37 4.32 12.74
C PHE A 166 1.92 5.74 12.53
N HIS A 167 1.03 6.69 12.32
CA HIS A 167 1.33 8.11 12.16
C HIS A 167 0.30 8.97 12.92
N PRO A 168 0.49 9.16 14.24
CA PRO A 168 -0.40 9.99 15.04
C PRO A 168 -0.56 11.40 14.46
N GLY A 169 -1.79 11.93 14.47
CA GLY A 169 -2.11 13.25 13.94
C GLY A 169 -2.28 13.34 12.42
N LEU A 170 -2.22 12.21 11.69
CA LEU A 170 -2.46 12.20 10.25
C LEU A 170 -3.90 12.58 9.91
N THR A 171 -4.07 13.68 9.16
CA THR A 171 -5.38 14.23 8.73
C THR A 171 -5.65 14.08 7.23
N ALA A 172 -4.63 13.76 6.45
CA ALA A 172 -4.72 13.51 5.03
C ALA A 172 -3.95 12.22 4.68
N PRO A 173 -4.33 11.48 3.63
CA PRO A 173 -3.71 10.20 3.30
C PRO A 173 -2.34 10.33 2.62
N TRP A 174 -1.68 11.48 2.77
CA TRP A 174 -0.33 11.77 2.35
C TRP A 174 0.39 12.50 3.48
N TRP A 175 1.71 12.35 3.54
CA TRP A 175 2.50 12.87 4.63
C TRP A 175 3.96 13.01 4.22
N SER A 176 4.72 13.77 4.99
CA SER A 176 6.17 13.81 4.93
C SER A 176 6.72 13.92 6.34
N GLU A 177 7.80 13.21 6.62
CA GLU A 177 8.48 13.27 7.91
C GLU A 177 10.00 13.24 7.73
N ARG A 178 10.68 13.65 8.79
CA ARG A 178 12.13 13.54 8.91
C ARG A 178 12.44 12.61 10.07
N LEU A 179 13.19 11.54 9.79
CA LEU A 179 13.73 10.62 10.78
C LEU A 179 15.18 11.04 11.07
N PRO A 180 15.45 11.70 12.21
CA PRO A 180 16.81 11.97 12.61
C PRO A 180 17.47 10.67 13.07
N ASP A 181 18.72 10.46 12.64
CA ASP A 181 19.60 9.41 13.14
C ASP A 181 19.11 7.96 12.92
N LEU A 182 18.80 7.63 11.67
CA LEU A 182 18.64 6.25 11.23
C LEU A 182 20.02 5.70 10.84
N GLN A 183 20.72 5.08 11.79
CA GLN A 183 22.11 4.63 11.61
C GLN A 183 23.08 5.76 11.24
N GLY A 184 22.98 6.92 11.90
CA GLY A 184 23.82 8.08 11.61
C GLY A 184 23.39 8.88 10.37
N LEU A 185 22.31 8.46 9.68
CA LEU A 185 21.75 9.18 8.54
C LEU A 185 20.49 9.94 8.94
N THR A 186 20.32 11.13 8.38
CA THR A 186 19.00 11.78 8.35
C THR A 186 18.25 11.24 7.14
N VAL A 187 17.09 10.63 7.36
CA VAL A 187 16.22 10.13 6.29
C VAL A 187 14.95 10.97 6.21
N HIS A 188 14.61 11.41 5.01
CA HIS A 188 13.33 12.06 4.73
C HIS A 188 12.40 11.05 4.04
N LEU A 189 11.21 10.87 4.59
CA LEU A 189 10.19 9.99 4.02
C LEU A 189 9.00 10.84 3.56
N ALA A 190 8.42 10.45 2.43
CA ALA A 190 7.19 11.03 1.91
C ALA A 190 6.23 9.91 1.51
N GLY A 191 5.01 9.95 2.05
CA GLY A 191 3.92 9.08 1.70
C GLY A 191 2.98 9.76 0.72
N PHE A 192 2.84 9.19 -0.47
CA PHE A 192 1.92 9.68 -1.50
C PHE A 192 0.67 8.79 -1.57
N ASN A 193 -0.47 9.41 -1.85
CA ASN A 193 -1.71 8.69 -2.17
C ASN A 193 -2.08 8.97 -3.63
N SER A 194 -1.92 7.96 -4.49
CA SER A 194 -2.39 8.00 -5.88
C SER A 194 -3.82 7.47 -6.04
N ALA A 195 -4.38 6.88 -5.00
CA ALA A 195 -5.70 6.24 -4.99
C ALA A 195 -6.86 7.17 -4.60
N TRP A 196 -6.60 8.44 -4.33
CA TRP A 196 -7.61 9.40 -3.88
C TRP A 196 -8.76 9.61 -4.88
N LEU A 197 -8.56 9.37 -6.19
CA LEU A 197 -9.62 9.35 -7.22
C LEU A 197 -10.11 7.95 -7.59
N SER A 198 -9.60 6.89 -6.95
CA SER A 198 -9.99 5.52 -7.26
C SER A 198 -11.48 5.31 -7.05
N ALA A 199 -12.18 5.10 -8.16
CA ALA A 199 -13.57 4.71 -8.22
C ALA A 199 -13.66 3.69 -9.36
N SER A 200 -14.20 2.51 -9.11
CA SER A 200 -14.49 1.61 -10.22
C SER A 200 -15.71 2.14 -10.96
N GLY A 201 -15.49 2.76 -12.12
CA GLY A 201 -16.30 2.42 -13.26
C GLY A 201 -16.09 0.94 -13.56
N ARG A 202 -17.14 0.21 -13.93
CA ARG A 202 -16.91 -0.88 -14.89
C ARG A 202 -16.03 -0.27 -15.97
N ARG A 203 -14.83 -0.79 -16.23
CA ARG A 203 -14.24 -0.52 -17.53
C ARG A 203 -15.35 -0.91 -18.53
N PRO A 204 -15.79 -0.05 -19.45
CA PRO A 204 -16.51 -0.56 -20.60
C PRO A 204 -15.63 -1.71 -21.13
N ARG A 205 -16.22 -2.88 -21.37
CA ARG A 205 -15.48 -4.00 -21.95
C ARG A 205 -14.85 -3.48 -23.23
N GLN A 206 -13.58 -3.08 -23.18
CA GLN A 206 -12.82 -2.90 -24.40
C GLN A 206 -12.71 -4.31 -24.98
N PRO A 207 -13.12 -4.53 -26.24
CA PRO A 207 -12.86 -5.80 -26.89
C PRO A 207 -11.35 -6.05 -26.79
N ARG A 208 -10.98 -7.26 -26.32
CA ARG A 208 -9.56 -7.64 -26.31
C ARG A 208 -9.05 -7.55 -27.75
N PRO A 209 -7.92 -6.90 -28.03
CA PRO A 209 -7.31 -7.04 -29.33
C PRO A 209 -7.04 -8.52 -29.55
N GLU A 210 -7.52 -9.07 -30.67
CA GLU A 210 -7.18 -10.44 -31.05
C GLU A 210 -5.66 -10.56 -31.13
N PRO A 211 -5.07 -11.65 -30.59
CA PRO A 211 -3.64 -11.83 -30.70
C PRO A 211 -3.27 -11.92 -32.19
N LEU A 212 -2.39 -11.03 -32.62
CA LEU A 212 -1.83 -11.02 -33.96
C LEU A 212 -1.00 -12.31 -34.12
N VAL A 213 -1.60 -13.35 -34.70
CA VAL A 213 -0.90 -14.59 -35.03
C VAL A 213 -0.04 -14.34 -36.26
N VAL A 214 1.25 -14.02 -36.05
CA VAL A 214 2.23 -14.01 -37.15
C VAL A 214 2.60 -15.46 -37.45
N GLN A 215 1.92 -16.07 -38.43
CA GLN A 215 2.41 -17.31 -39.03
C GLN A 215 3.63 -16.98 -39.88
N ARG A 216 4.83 -17.39 -39.44
CA ARG A 216 6.01 -17.44 -40.30
C ARG A 216 5.78 -18.54 -41.35
N ALA A 217 5.51 -18.14 -42.58
CA ALA A 217 5.61 -19.05 -43.72
C ALA A 217 7.08 -19.48 -43.85
N ALA A 218 7.35 -20.77 -43.65
CA ALA A 218 8.62 -21.36 -43.99
C ALA A 218 8.79 -21.27 -45.52
N GLN A 219 9.71 -20.44 -45.98
CA GLN A 219 10.22 -20.53 -47.34
C GLN A 219 10.96 -21.86 -47.46
N ARG A 220 10.37 -22.80 -48.21
CA ARG A 220 11.10 -23.92 -48.79
C ARG A 220 11.61 -23.44 -50.15
N GLY A 221 12.91 -23.61 -50.37
CA GLY A 221 13.52 -23.54 -51.70
C GLY A 221 13.07 -24.70 -52.58
#